data_AF-A0A6G2VUX1-F1
#
_entry.id   AF-A0A6G2VUX1-F1
#
_cell.length_a   1.000
_cell.length_b   1.000
_cell.length_c   1.000
_cell.angle_alpha   90.00
_cell.angle_beta   90.00
_cell.angle_gamma   90.00
#
_symmetry.space_group_name_H-M   'P 1'
#
loop_
_entity.id
_entity.type
_entity.pdbx_description
1 polymer ?
#
loop_
_entity_poly.entity_id
_entity_poly.type
_entity_poly.pdbx_seq_one_letter_code
_entity_poly.pdbx_strand_id
1 'polypeptide(L)'
;DPDVIFLAEAFTRPAMMHTLAQVGFQQSYTYFTWRNTKQELTEYLSELAGEAAAYMRPNLFTNTPDILHAYLQHGGRPAFEVRAVLAATLSPAWGIYSGYELCENTPLKHGGEEYLDSEKYQLRPRDWEAAAREGRTIAPLITRLNAIRREHPALQRLRNLRFHRTDNDAVLAYSKSTGTDTVLVVVNLDPHHTQEATVSLDMPQLGLDW
;
A
#
# COMPACT_ATOMS: atom_id res chain seq x y z
N ASP A 1 22.95 -14.00 -15.66
CA ASP A 1 21.53 -14.16 -15.27
C ASP A 1 20.83 -12.80 -15.26
N PRO A 2 20.35 -12.30 -16.42
CA PRO A 2 19.67 -10.99 -16.52
C PRO A 2 18.24 -11.00 -15.91
N ASP A 3 17.74 -12.18 -15.56
CA ASP A 3 16.47 -12.43 -14.89
C ASP A 3 16.53 -12.23 -13.36
N VAL A 4 17.73 -12.12 -12.78
CA VAL A 4 17.89 -11.85 -11.34
C VAL A 4 17.34 -10.47 -10.99
N ILE A 5 16.51 -10.42 -9.95
CA ILE A 5 15.89 -9.20 -9.42
C ILE A 5 16.49 -8.88 -8.05
N PHE A 6 17.03 -7.67 -7.91
CA PHE A 6 17.47 -7.11 -6.63
C PHE A 6 16.43 -6.12 -6.10
N LEU A 7 16.08 -6.26 -4.83
CA LEU A 7 15.24 -5.32 -4.07
C LEU A 7 16.12 -4.56 -3.08
N ALA A 8 16.13 -3.23 -3.17
CA ALA A 8 16.81 -2.37 -2.21
C ALA A 8 15.92 -2.10 -0.99
N GLU A 9 16.27 -2.67 0.17
CA GLU A 9 15.70 -2.28 1.46
C GLU A 9 16.47 -1.08 2.04
N ALA A 10 16.20 0.10 1.48
CA ALA A 10 16.93 1.32 1.82
C ALA A 10 15.99 2.41 2.37
N PHE A 11 15.66 2.34 3.65
CA PHE A 11 14.95 3.42 4.34
C PHE A 11 15.91 4.55 4.74
N THR A 12 16.28 5.38 3.77
CA THR A 12 17.29 6.44 3.92
C THR A 12 16.85 7.71 3.21
N ARG A 13 17.71 8.73 3.08
CA ARG A 13 17.38 9.99 2.38
C ARG A 13 17.09 9.76 0.88
N PRO A 14 16.24 10.61 0.24
CA PRO A 14 15.80 10.41 -1.14
C PRO A 14 16.94 10.24 -2.14
N ALA A 15 18.01 11.06 -2.03
CA ALA A 15 19.14 10.99 -2.95
C ALA A 15 19.78 9.60 -3.01
N MET A 16 19.97 8.92 -1.87
CA MET A 16 20.55 7.58 -1.83
C MET A 16 19.56 6.54 -2.39
N MET A 17 18.28 6.62 -2.02
CA MET A 17 17.26 5.69 -2.54
C MET A 17 17.16 5.75 -4.07
N HIS A 18 17.08 6.96 -4.62
CA HIS A 18 17.02 7.18 -6.07
C HIS A 18 18.31 6.72 -6.77
N THR A 19 19.49 6.96 -6.17
CA THR A 19 20.76 6.49 -6.72
C THR A 19 20.82 4.97 -6.81
N LEU A 20 20.41 4.24 -5.77
CA LEU A 20 20.42 2.76 -5.76
C LEU A 20 19.56 2.19 -6.91
N ALA A 21 18.37 2.76 -7.14
CA ALA A 21 17.52 2.37 -8.25
C ALA A 21 18.20 2.63 -9.62
N GLN A 22 18.80 3.82 -9.78
CA GLN A 22 19.48 4.21 -11.03
C GLN A 22 20.69 3.33 -11.36
N VAL A 23 21.43 2.86 -10.36
CA VAL A 23 22.65 2.05 -10.59
C VAL A 23 22.37 0.55 -10.76
N GLY A 24 21.11 0.10 -10.67
CA GLY A 24 20.73 -1.24 -11.12
C GLY A 24 19.80 -2.04 -10.22
N PHE A 25 19.31 -1.51 -9.10
CA PHE A 25 18.29 -2.21 -8.31
C PHE A 25 16.95 -2.23 -9.06
N GLN A 26 16.41 -3.43 -9.30
CA GLN A 26 15.17 -3.60 -10.06
C GLN A 26 13.96 -3.11 -9.27
N GLN A 27 13.95 -3.25 -7.94
CA GLN A 27 12.91 -2.77 -7.03
C GLN A 27 13.49 -1.99 -5.85
N SER A 28 12.65 -1.17 -5.22
CA SER A 28 13.00 -0.41 -4.02
C SER A 28 11.87 -0.45 -3.00
N TYR A 29 12.22 -0.63 -1.72
CA TYR A 29 11.36 -0.20 -0.63
C TYR A 29 11.12 1.31 -0.69
N THR A 30 10.09 1.78 -0.01
CA THR A 30 9.56 3.15 -0.15
C THR A 30 9.21 3.76 1.20
N TYR A 31 8.82 5.03 1.21
CA TYR A 31 8.29 5.69 2.40
C TYR A 31 6.81 5.39 2.68
N PHE A 32 6.21 4.42 2.02
CA PHE A 32 4.77 4.18 2.03
C PHE A 32 4.17 4.02 3.44
N THR A 33 4.84 3.31 4.34
CA THR A 33 4.38 3.13 5.73
C THR A 33 4.20 4.45 6.48
N TRP A 34 4.97 5.48 6.13
CA TRP A 34 4.89 6.83 6.69
C TRP A 34 4.14 7.82 5.77
N ARG A 35 3.29 7.33 4.87
CA ARG A 35 2.35 8.14 4.08
C ARG A 35 0.95 7.60 4.32
N ASN A 36 0.20 8.26 5.19
CA ASN A 36 -1.10 7.79 5.67
C ASN A 36 -2.22 8.81 5.44
N THR A 37 -1.91 10.09 5.32
CA THR A 37 -2.90 11.13 4.97
C THR A 37 -3.13 11.20 3.46
N LYS A 38 -4.27 11.77 3.04
CA LYS A 38 -4.61 12.02 1.63
C LYS A 38 -3.52 12.82 0.93
N GLN A 39 -3.01 13.88 1.57
CA GLN A 39 -1.96 14.73 1.02
C GLN A 39 -0.65 13.95 0.84
N GLU A 40 -0.18 13.29 1.90
CA GLU A 40 1.05 12.49 1.90
C GLU A 40 1.03 11.41 0.80
N LEU A 41 -0.08 10.68 0.70
CA LEU A 41 -0.27 9.65 -0.32
C LEU A 41 -0.28 10.26 -1.73
N THR A 42 -1.02 11.35 -1.94
CA THR A 42 -1.13 12.00 -3.25
C THR A 42 0.22 12.51 -3.73
N GLU A 43 0.95 13.23 -2.88
CA GLU A 43 2.27 13.77 -3.21
C GLU A 43 3.27 12.65 -3.52
N TYR A 44 3.38 11.65 -2.63
CA TYR A 44 4.40 10.62 -2.77
C TYR A 44 4.13 9.67 -3.94
N LEU A 45 2.88 9.29 -4.15
CA LEU A 45 2.54 8.41 -5.27
C LEU A 45 2.58 9.16 -6.62
N SER A 46 2.38 10.47 -6.63
CA SER A 46 2.63 11.29 -7.83
C SER A 46 4.12 11.35 -8.17
N GLU A 47 5.01 11.45 -7.18
CA GLU A 47 6.46 11.32 -7.39
C GLU A 47 6.81 9.95 -7.99
N LEU A 48 6.36 8.87 -7.34
CA LEU A 48 6.68 7.50 -7.75
C LEU A 48 6.12 7.14 -9.14
N ALA A 49 4.93 7.65 -9.49
CA ALA A 49 4.31 7.41 -10.80
C ALA A 49 4.82 8.37 -11.90
N GLY A 50 5.48 9.47 -11.52
CA GLY A 50 6.05 10.48 -12.41
C GLY A 50 7.43 10.11 -12.94
N GLU A 51 8.36 11.06 -12.89
CA GLU A 51 9.72 10.89 -13.44
C GLU A 51 10.50 9.75 -12.79
N ALA A 52 10.28 9.51 -11.49
CA ALA A 52 10.96 8.43 -10.76
C ALA A 52 10.68 7.04 -11.34
N ALA A 53 9.50 6.84 -11.95
CA ALA A 53 9.13 5.58 -12.59
C ALA A 53 10.02 5.19 -13.78
N ALA A 54 10.88 6.10 -14.26
CA ALA A 54 11.88 5.79 -15.29
C ALA A 54 12.98 4.84 -14.79
N TYR A 55 13.28 4.86 -13.48
CA TYR A 55 14.40 4.14 -12.90
C TYR A 55 14.07 3.40 -11.60
N MET A 56 13.03 3.80 -10.85
CA MET A 56 12.61 3.16 -9.60
C MET A 56 11.30 2.39 -9.77
N ARG A 57 11.27 1.13 -9.28
CA ARG A 57 10.04 0.32 -9.20
C ARG A 57 9.69 0.09 -7.73
N PRO A 58 8.62 0.70 -7.21
CA PRO A 58 8.29 0.65 -5.79
C PRO A 58 7.70 -0.71 -5.40
N ASN A 59 8.19 -1.28 -4.30
CA ASN A 59 7.56 -2.39 -3.61
C ASN A 59 6.89 -1.85 -2.32
N LEU A 60 5.56 -1.79 -2.31
CA LEU A 60 4.79 -1.22 -1.19
C LEU A 60 4.48 -2.29 -0.16
N PHE A 61 5.41 -2.54 0.75
CA PHE A 61 5.13 -3.32 1.95
C PHE A 61 4.22 -2.54 2.90
N THR A 62 3.13 -3.15 3.36
CA THR A 62 2.21 -2.53 4.34
C THR A 62 2.78 -2.53 5.76
N ASN A 63 3.60 -3.53 6.07
CA ASN A 63 4.38 -3.70 7.28
C ASN A 63 5.66 -4.49 6.97
N THR A 64 6.63 -4.42 7.86
CA THR A 64 7.83 -5.28 7.86
C THR A 64 8.05 -5.81 9.28
N PRO A 65 8.99 -6.74 9.54
CA PRO A 65 9.33 -7.16 10.91
C PRO A 65 9.78 -6.01 11.81
N ASP A 66 10.24 -4.90 11.23
CA ASP A 66 10.78 -3.72 11.91
C ASP A 66 9.80 -2.52 11.92
N ILE A 67 8.74 -2.57 11.09
CA ILE A 67 7.82 -1.44 10.88
C ILE A 67 6.37 -1.89 11.11
N LEU A 68 5.87 -1.57 12.30
CA LEU A 68 4.46 -1.50 12.67
C LEU A 68 4.09 -0.03 12.86
N HIS A 69 3.65 0.65 11.80
CA HIS A 69 3.34 2.08 11.87
C HIS A 69 2.18 2.38 12.85
N ALA A 70 2.22 3.53 13.52
CA ALA A 70 1.21 3.97 14.50
C ALA A 70 -0.24 3.95 13.96
N TYR A 71 -0.41 4.18 12.66
CA TYR A 71 -1.71 4.05 11.97
C TYR A 71 -2.36 2.67 12.18
N LEU A 72 -1.57 1.59 12.10
CA LEU A 72 -2.03 0.21 12.33
C LEU A 72 -2.23 -0.07 13.82
N GLN A 73 -1.35 0.47 14.68
CA GLN A 73 -1.43 0.31 16.13
C GLN A 73 -2.74 0.90 16.69
N HIS A 74 -3.13 2.08 16.20
CA HIS A 74 -4.30 2.79 16.69
C HIS A 74 -5.58 2.46 15.92
N GLY A 75 -5.49 2.20 14.61
CA GLY A 75 -6.68 1.99 13.77
C GLY A 75 -7.26 0.58 13.77
N GLY A 76 -6.60 -0.40 14.39
CA GLY A 76 -7.08 -1.79 14.46
C GLY A 76 -7.32 -2.41 13.07
N ARG A 77 -8.17 -3.45 13.01
CA ARG A 77 -8.48 -4.16 11.75
C ARG A 77 -8.86 -3.24 10.56
N PRO A 78 -9.70 -2.20 10.71
CA PRO A 78 -10.01 -1.29 9.61
C PRO A 78 -8.77 -0.64 8.97
N ALA A 79 -7.77 -0.26 9.77
CA ALA A 79 -6.52 0.28 9.25
C ALA A 79 -5.72 -0.74 8.44
N PHE A 80 -5.70 -2.03 8.83
CA PHE A 80 -5.09 -3.08 8.01
C PHE A 80 -5.81 -3.25 6.68
N GLU A 81 -7.15 -3.21 6.68
CA GLU A 81 -7.93 -3.31 5.45
C GLU A 81 -7.63 -2.13 4.51
N VAL A 82 -7.60 -0.90 5.04
CA VAL A 82 -7.26 0.32 4.28
C VAL A 82 -5.85 0.24 3.68
N ARG A 83 -4.84 -0.11 4.49
CA ARG A 83 -3.45 -0.18 4.02
C ARG A 83 -3.25 -1.29 2.99
N ALA A 84 -3.95 -2.42 3.12
CA ALA A 84 -3.93 -3.49 2.13
C ALA A 84 -4.50 -3.03 0.79
N VAL A 85 -5.68 -2.37 0.80
CA VAL A 85 -6.28 -1.79 -0.41
C VAL A 85 -5.30 -0.83 -1.07
N LEU A 86 -4.81 0.17 -0.33
CA LEU A 86 -3.89 1.19 -0.86
C LEU A 86 -2.64 0.57 -1.49
N ALA A 87 -1.95 -0.33 -0.79
CA ALA A 87 -0.72 -0.95 -1.29
C ALA A 87 -1.00 -1.77 -2.57
N ALA A 88 -2.07 -2.57 -2.56
CA ALA A 88 -2.45 -3.46 -3.64
C ALA A 88 -2.90 -2.72 -4.91
N THR A 89 -3.49 -1.53 -4.80
CA THR A 89 -4.02 -0.80 -5.97
C THR A 89 -3.12 0.35 -6.43
N LEU A 90 -2.31 0.95 -5.56
CA LEU A 90 -1.40 2.04 -5.94
C LEU A 90 -0.15 1.54 -6.67
N SER A 91 0.44 0.41 -6.26
CA SER A 91 1.66 -0.12 -6.88
C SER A 91 1.46 -1.49 -7.57
N PRO A 92 2.15 -1.73 -8.70
CA PRO A 92 2.19 -3.06 -9.30
C PRO A 92 2.95 -4.09 -8.45
N ALA A 93 3.77 -3.68 -7.48
CA ALA A 93 4.42 -4.57 -6.51
C ALA A 93 4.10 -4.13 -5.08
N TRP A 94 3.60 -5.07 -4.28
CA TRP A 94 3.22 -4.85 -2.89
C TRP A 94 3.52 -6.09 -2.06
N GLY A 95 3.60 -5.93 -0.74
CA GLY A 95 3.92 -7.02 0.17
C GLY A 95 3.29 -6.82 1.54
N ILE A 96 3.22 -7.93 2.28
CA ILE A 96 2.86 -7.95 3.70
C ILE A 96 3.85 -8.87 4.40
N TYR A 97 4.09 -8.63 5.69
CA TYR A 97 4.82 -9.53 6.56
C TYR A 97 3.83 -10.34 7.42
N SER A 98 4.08 -11.64 7.58
CA SER A 98 3.19 -12.61 8.24
C SER A 98 2.75 -12.14 9.63
N GLY A 99 1.47 -12.32 9.94
CA GLY A 99 0.80 -11.71 11.10
C GLY A 99 -0.02 -10.48 10.72
N TYR A 100 0.26 -9.85 9.57
CA TYR A 100 -0.55 -8.75 9.03
C TYR A 100 -1.99 -9.18 8.78
N GLU A 101 -2.21 -10.35 8.20
CA GLU A 101 -3.53 -10.92 7.98
C GLU A 101 -4.31 -11.20 9.27
N LEU A 102 -3.65 -11.24 10.43
CA LEU A 102 -4.28 -11.38 11.76
C LEU A 102 -4.45 -10.04 12.46
N CYS A 103 -4.06 -8.94 11.81
CA CYS A 103 -4.07 -7.60 12.36
C CYS A 103 -3.22 -7.47 13.65
N GLU A 104 -2.09 -8.18 13.72
CA GLU A 104 -1.13 -8.06 14.83
C GLU A 104 -0.62 -6.62 14.92
N ASN A 105 -0.97 -5.90 15.99
CA ASN A 105 -0.72 -4.46 16.07
C ASN A 105 -0.26 -3.96 17.46
N THR A 106 0.20 -4.86 18.32
CA THR A 106 0.73 -4.47 19.65
C THR A 106 2.20 -4.05 19.54
N PRO A 107 2.54 -2.77 19.79
CA PRO A 107 3.92 -2.31 19.73
C PRO A 107 4.69 -2.68 21.01
N LEU A 108 6.01 -2.77 20.90
CA LEU A 108 6.92 -2.99 22.04
C LEU A 108 6.78 -1.89 23.10
N LYS A 109 6.61 -0.65 22.66
CA LYS A 109 6.40 0.53 23.51
C LYS A 109 5.64 1.61 22.75
N HIS A 110 4.98 2.51 23.48
CA HIS A 110 4.32 3.67 22.90
C HIS A 110 5.32 4.54 22.10
N GLY A 111 4.93 4.94 20.89
CA GLY A 111 5.77 5.73 19.97
C GLY A 111 6.87 4.94 19.24
N GLY A 112 6.99 3.63 19.46
CA GLY A 112 7.88 2.75 18.69
C GLY A 112 7.14 2.07 17.54
N GLU A 113 7.89 1.66 16.51
CA GLU A 113 7.37 0.87 15.37
C GLU A 113 7.72 -0.62 15.46
N GLU A 114 8.42 -1.04 16.52
CA GLU A 114 8.74 -2.45 16.74
C GLU A 114 7.54 -3.21 17.31
N TYR A 115 7.32 -4.44 16.85
CA TYR A 115 6.32 -5.35 17.41
C TYR A 115 6.71 -5.81 18.83
N LEU A 116 5.72 -5.94 19.71
CA LEU A 116 5.90 -6.67 20.96
C LEU A 116 6.16 -8.16 20.65
N ASP A 117 7.10 -8.77 21.39
CA ASP A 117 7.50 -10.18 21.23
C ASP A 117 7.92 -10.53 19.78
N SER A 118 8.68 -9.63 19.15
CA SER A 118 9.04 -9.68 17.73
C SER A 118 9.63 -11.03 17.30
N GLU A 119 9.11 -11.57 16.20
CA GLU A 119 9.55 -12.84 15.59
C GLU A 119 11.03 -12.82 15.17
N LYS A 120 11.64 -11.61 15.04
CA LYS A 120 13.09 -11.45 14.84
C LYS A 120 13.92 -12.13 15.94
N TYR A 121 13.37 -12.31 17.13
CA TYR A 121 14.10 -12.79 18.31
C TYR A 121 13.49 -14.05 18.95
N GLN A 122 12.36 -14.53 18.44
CA GLN A 122 11.67 -15.70 18.98
C GLN A 122 10.79 -16.38 17.93
N LEU A 123 10.54 -17.68 18.11
CA LEU A 123 9.52 -18.38 17.32
C LEU A 123 8.13 -17.79 17.64
N ARG A 124 7.35 -17.50 16.60
CA ARG A 124 5.98 -16.98 16.70
C ARG A 124 4.99 -17.91 16.00
N PRO A 125 4.65 -19.07 16.60
CA PRO A 125 3.63 -19.95 16.04
C PRO A 125 2.27 -19.22 16.04
N ARG A 126 1.53 -19.35 14.94
CA ARG A 126 0.21 -18.73 14.75
C ARG A 126 -0.80 -19.83 14.40
N ASP A 127 -1.97 -19.78 15.01
CA ASP A 127 -3.08 -20.70 14.70
C ASP A 127 -3.91 -20.15 13.54
N TRP A 128 -3.47 -20.48 12.33
CA TRP A 128 -4.06 -20.02 11.07
C TRP A 128 -5.48 -20.57 10.85
N GLU A 129 -5.69 -21.83 11.21
CA GLU A 129 -6.98 -22.51 10.99
C GLU A 129 -8.06 -21.96 11.92
N ALA A 130 -7.71 -21.69 13.19
CA ALA A 130 -8.64 -21.04 14.12
C ALA A 130 -8.96 -19.61 13.67
N ALA A 131 -7.95 -18.83 13.24
CA ALA A 131 -8.19 -17.47 12.75
C ALA A 131 -9.13 -17.43 11.54
N ALA A 132 -9.00 -18.39 10.61
CA ALA A 132 -9.89 -18.53 9.47
C ALA A 132 -11.31 -18.94 9.89
N ARG A 133 -11.43 -19.97 10.73
CA ARG A 133 -12.72 -20.48 11.23
C ARG A 133 -13.51 -19.43 12.02
N GLU A 134 -12.82 -18.57 12.75
CA GLU A 134 -13.42 -17.51 13.58
C GLU A 134 -13.58 -16.17 12.84
N GLY A 135 -13.16 -16.08 11.57
CA GLY A 135 -13.28 -14.85 10.78
C GLY A 135 -12.42 -13.67 11.28
N ARG A 136 -11.39 -13.96 12.09
CA ARG A 136 -10.48 -12.95 12.66
C ARG A 136 -9.40 -12.49 11.68
N THR A 137 -9.23 -13.19 10.57
CA THR A 137 -8.25 -12.85 9.54
C THR A 137 -8.83 -12.01 8.39
N ILE A 138 -8.02 -11.10 7.85
CA ILE A 138 -8.30 -10.37 6.60
C ILE A 138 -7.74 -11.08 5.35
N ALA A 139 -7.26 -12.33 5.47
CA ALA A 139 -6.81 -13.14 4.34
C ALA A 139 -7.83 -13.22 3.17
N PRO A 140 -9.17 -13.26 3.40
CA PRO A 140 -10.14 -13.18 2.30
C PRO A 140 -10.05 -11.87 1.49
N LEU A 141 -9.86 -10.73 2.16
CA LEU A 141 -9.66 -9.43 1.49
C LEU A 141 -8.36 -9.43 0.68
N ILE A 142 -7.26 -9.87 1.27
CA ILE A 142 -5.95 -9.97 0.59
C ILE A 142 -6.05 -10.88 -0.65
N THR A 143 -6.76 -12.00 -0.52
CA THR A 143 -7.04 -12.92 -1.64
C THR A 143 -7.82 -12.21 -2.74
N ARG A 144 -8.89 -11.48 -2.39
CA ARG A 144 -9.70 -10.74 -3.36
C ARG A 144 -8.90 -9.62 -4.04
N LEU A 145 -8.10 -8.86 -3.31
CA LEU A 145 -7.22 -7.83 -3.86
C LEU A 145 -6.24 -8.41 -4.89
N ASN A 146 -5.63 -9.55 -4.58
CA ASN A 146 -4.73 -10.22 -5.53
C ASN A 146 -5.47 -10.80 -6.74
N ALA A 147 -6.71 -11.29 -6.57
CA ALA A 147 -7.55 -11.70 -7.70
C ALA A 147 -7.86 -10.52 -8.63
N ILE A 148 -8.33 -9.40 -8.07
CA ILE A 148 -8.60 -8.15 -8.81
C ILE A 148 -7.35 -7.69 -9.57
N ARG A 149 -6.17 -7.69 -8.93
CA ARG A 149 -4.90 -7.32 -9.60
C ARG A 149 -4.54 -8.23 -10.77
N ARG A 150 -4.87 -9.53 -10.69
CA ARG A 150 -4.63 -10.49 -11.78
C ARG A 150 -5.61 -10.28 -12.94
N GLU A 151 -6.84 -9.90 -12.63
CA GLU A 151 -7.92 -9.64 -13.59
C GLU A 151 -7.79 -8.29 -14.31
N HIS A 152 -7.18 -7.29 -13.66
CA HIS A 152 -7.11 -5.91 -14.16
C HIS A 152 -5.67 -5.45 -14.48
N PRO A 153 -5.24 -5.47 -15.76
CA PRO A 153 -3.92 -4.99 -16.19
C PRO A 153 -3.57 -3.56 -15.76
N ALA A 154 -4.55 -2.68 -15.56
CA ALA A 154 -4.32 -1.32 -15.09
C ALA A 154 -3.64 -1.27 -13.71
N LEU A 155 -3.88 -2.26 -12.85
CA LEU A 155 -3.23 -2.37 -11.53
C LEU A 155 -1.81 -2.97 -11.60
N GLN A 156 -1.43 -3.53 -12.76
CA GLN A 156 -0.10 -4.10 -13.03
C GLN A 156 0.87 -3.06 -13.62
N ARG A 157 0.42 -1.80 -13.77
CA ARG A 157 1.22 -0.65 -14.22
C ARG A 157 1.36 0.38 -13.10
N LEU A 158 2.34 1.28 -13.24
CA LEU A 158 2.65 2.33 -12.25
C LEU A 158 2.28 3.74 -12.74
N ARG A 159 2.77 4.12 -13.92
CA ARG A 159 2.70 5.50 -14.47
C ARG A 159 1.29 5.98 -14.85
N ASN A 160 0.32 5.08 -14.83
CA ASN A 160 -1.05 5.31 -15.26
C ASN A 160 -1.99 5.79 -14.15
N LEU A 161 -1.44 6.25 -13.02
CA LEU A 161 -2.20 6.71 -11.86
C LEU A 161 -2.71 8.15 -12.05
N ARG A 162 -3.98 8.41 -11.72
CA ARG A 162 -4.59 9.74 -11.68
C ARG A 162 -5.40 9.91 -10.40
N PHE A 163 -5.18 11.00 -9.67
CA PHE A 163 -5.97 11.35 -8.50
C PHE A 163 -7.19 12.17 -8.88
N HIS A 164 -8.33 11.92 -8.22
CA HIS A 164 -9.58 12.65 -8.41
C HIS A 164 -9.92 13.45 -7.16
N ARG A 165 -10.62 14.57 -7.33
CA ARG A 165 -10.96 15.45 -6.23
C ARG A 165 -12.08 14.85 -5.39
N THR A 166 -11.94 14.94 -4.09
CA THR A 166 -12.99 14.67 -3.09
C THR A 166 -13.09 15.88 -2.17
N ASP A 167 -14.29 16.17 -1.67
CA ASP A 167 -14.59 17.26 -0.74
C ASP A 167 -14.32 16.92 0.74
N ASN A 168 -13.81 15.72 1.02
CA ASN A 168 -13.43 15.24 2.34
C ASN A 168 -11.95 14.84 2.37
N ASP A 169 -11.20 15.32 3.37
CA ASP A 169 -9.76 15.05 3.50
C ASP A 169 -9.44 13.63 3.98
N ALA A 170 -10.41 12.94 4.59
CA ALA A 170 -10.30 11.53 4.93
C ALA A 170 -10.62 10.61 3.74
N VAL A 171 -11.18 11.10 2.64
CA VAL A 171 -11.55 10.27 1.48
C VAL A 171 -10.60 10.51 0.32
N LEU A 172 -9.90 9.46 -0.10
CA LEU A 172 -8.99 9.48 -1.24
C LEU A 172 -9.63 8.78 -2.45
N ALA A 173 -9.55 9.39 -3.63
CA ALA A 173 -10.03 8.80 -4.88
C ALA A 173 -8.96 8.86 -5.98
N TYR A 174 -8.77 7.76 -6.70
CA TYR A 174 -7.84 7.69 -7.83
C TYR A 174 -8.24 6.60 -8.82
N SER A 175 -7.81 6.76 -10.06
CA SER A 175 -7.96 5.76 -11.11
C SER A 175 -6.63 5.32 -11.70
N LYS A 176 -6.64 4.13 -12.28
CA LYS A 176 -5.57 3.59 -13.11
C LYS A 176 -6.18 3.01 -14.38
N SER A 177 -5.62 3.36 -15.53
CA SER A 177 -6.11 2.87 -16.84
C SER A 177 -4.99 2.30 -17.70
N THR A 178 -5.26 1.24 -18.46
CA THR A 178 -4.33 0.67 -19.45
C THR A 178 -5.12 -0.01 -20.56
N GLY A 179 -5.00 0.50 -21.79
CA GLY A 179 -5.86 0.06 -22.89
C GLY A 179 -7.32 0.39 -22.57
N THR A 180 -8.19 -0.61 -22.62
CA THR A 180 -9.62 -0.49 -22.27
C THR A 180 -9.93 -0.82 -20.80
N ASP A 181 -8.94 -1.26 -20.02
CA ASP A 181 -9.11 -1.58 -18.61
C ASP A 181 -8.92 -0.32 -17.76
N THR A 182 -9.92 0.01 -16.95
CA THR A 182 -9.90 1.15 -16.02
C THR A 182 -10.41 0.70 -14.66
N VAL A 183 -9.63 0.98 -13.62
CA VAL A 183 -10.01 0.75 -12.23
C VAL A 183 -10.08 2.09 -11.52
N LEU A 184 -11.23 2.37 -10.88
CA LEU A 184 -11.42 3.50 -9.99
C LEU A 184 -11.48 2.99 -8.55
N VAL A 185 -10.72 3.63 -7.65
CA VAL A 185 -10.65 3.27 -6.23
C VAL A 185 -11.00 4.48 -5.39
N VAL A 186 -11.86 4.27 -4.39
CA VAL A 186 -12.20 5.27 -3.37
C VAL A 186 -11.95 4.63 -2.01
N VAL A 187 -11.20 5.33 -1.14
CA VAL A 187 -10.75 4.82 0.16
C VAL A 187 -11.08 5.84 1.24
N ASN A 188 -11.78 5.40 2.29
CA ASN A 188 -11.84 6.11 3.55
C ASN A 188 -10.56 5.82 4.35
N LEU A 189 -9.77 6.85 4.63
CA LEU A 189 -8.51 6.78 5.37
C LEU A 189 -8.72 6.87 6.88
N ASP A 190 -9.92 7.24 7.36
CA ASP A 190 -10.28 7.24 8.77
C ASP A 190 -10.74 5.83 9.19
N PRO A 191 -9.96 5.12 10.04
CA PRO A 191 -10.29 3.76 10.46
C PRO A 191 -11.34 3.73 11.59
N HIS A 192 -11.78 4.87 12.10
CA HIS A 192 -12.65 4.99 13.27
C HIS A 192 -14.06 5.45 12.93
N HIS A 193 -14.21 6.30 11.92
CA HIS A 193 -15.49 6.93 11.61
C HIS A 193 -15.94 6.64 10.17
N THR A 194 -17.26 6.56 10.01
CA THR A 194 -17.86 6.62 8.68
C THR A 194 -17.61 8.01 8.09
N GLN A 195 -17.21 8.04 6.82
CA GLN A 195 -16.98 9.28 6.07
C GLN A 195 -17.89 9.30 4.85
N GLU A 196 -18.57 10.43 4.64
CA GLU A 196 -19.28 10.74 3.41
C GLU A 196 -18.48 11.78 2.61
N ALA A 197 -18.56 11.69 1.28
CA ALA A 197 -17.86 12.61 0.38
C ALA A 197 -18.49 12.60 -1.02
N THR A 198 -18.41 13.74 -1.70
CA THR A 198 -18.63 13.85 -3.14
C THR A 198 -17.31 13.60 -3.87
N VAL A 199 -17.27 12.55 -4.71
CA VAL A 199 -16.12 12.29 -5.60
C VAL A 199 -16.35 12.99 -6.93
N SER A 200 -15.59 14.06 -7.19
CA SER A 200 -15.56 14.78 -8.47
C SER A 200 -14.56 14.11 -9.41
N LEU A 201 -15.04 13.22 -10.29
CA LEU A 201 -14.20 12.55 -11.28
C LEU A 201 -13.74 13.53 -12.37
N ASP A 202 -12.50 13.37 -12.81
CA ASP A 202 -11.97 14.03 -13.99
C ASP A 202 -12.29 13.13 -15.19
N MET A 203 -13.46 13.36 -15.80
CA MET A 203 -14.02 12.50 -16.84
C MET A 203 -13.10 12.37 -18.07
N PRO A 204 -12.47 13.45 -18.58
CA PRO A 204 -11.48 13.33 -19.65
C PRO A 204 -10.29 12.42 -19.33
N GLN A 205 -9.81 12.39 -18.09
CA GLN A 205 -8.72 11.45 -17.70
C GLN A 205 -9.16 9.99 -17.75
N LEU A 206 -10.47 9.72 -17.72
CA LEU A 206 -11.06 8.39 -17.87
C LEU A 206 -11.43 8.06 -19.32
N GLY A 207 -11.21 9.00 -20.26
CA GLY A 207 -11.60 8.85 -21.66
C GLY A 207 -13.10 9.04 -21.90
N LEU A 208 -13.78 9.84 -21.07
CA LEU A 208 -15.22 10.12 -21.14
C LEU A 208 -15.48 11.63 -21.27
N ASP A 209 -16.67 11.99 -21.75
CA ASP A 209 -17.15 13.38 -21.82
C ASP A 209 -17.59 13.91 -20.43
N TRP A 210 -17.78 15.23 -20.31
CA TRP A 210 -18.19 15.93 -19.08
C TRP A 210 -19.68 15.86 -18.78
#